data_AF-A0A942F6C7-F1
#
_entry.id   AF-A0A942F6C7-F1
#
_cell.length_a   1.000
_cell.length_b   1.000
_cell.length_c   1.000
_cell.angle_alpha   90.00
_cell.angle_beta   90.00
_cell.angle_gamma   90.00
#
_symmetry.space_group_name_H-M   'P 1'
#
loop_
_entity.id
_entity.type
_entity.pdbx_description
1 polymer ?
#
loop_
_entity_poly.entity_id
_entity_poly.type
_entity_poly.pdbx_seq_one_letter_code
_entity_poly.pdbx_strand_id
1 'polypeptide(L)'
;MKNKIVILLGVVALFSTTSCYKKKTVEGFHPAVITGFDARECACCGGLLINFQNHVNSFDGEYRTISNDPAEFGITDSTAFPVYMKVRYAIDTTKCDGNFIKILEFQK
;
A
#
# COMPACT_ATOMS: atom_id res chain seq x y z
N MET A 1 45.74 33.51 -15.73
CA MET A 1 45.36 32.12 -15.35
C MET A 1 44.49 32.13 -14.10
N LYS A 2 43.20 32.44 -14.23
CA LYS A 2 42.23 32.43 -13.12
C LYS A 2 40.89 32.03 -13.72
N ASN A 3 40.72 30.77 -14.14
CA ASN A 3 39.46 30.26 -14.71
C ASN A 3 39.32 28.73 -14.64
N LYS A 4 40.05 28.05 -13.72
CA LYS A 4 39.98 26.59 -13.59
C LYS A 4 39.18 26.08 -12.38
N ILE A 5 38.72 26.97 -11.50
CA ILE A 5 38.07 26.57 -10.22
C ILE A 5 36.54 26.44 -10.36
N VAL A 6 35.91 27.07 -11.35
CA VAL A 6 34.44 27.10 -11.47
C VAL A 6 33.85 25.79 -12.02
N ILE A 7 34.65 24.94 -12.65
CA ILE A 7 34.15 23.73 -13.34
C ILE A 7 33.94 22.56 -12.36
N LEU A 8 34.60 22.55 -11.20
CA LEU A 8 34.57 21.38 -10.31
C LEU A 8 33.32 21.27 -9.41
N LEU A 9 32.58 22.37 -9.21
CA LEU A 9 31.38 22.40 -8.37
C LEU A 9 30.08 22.09 -9.13
N GLY A 10 30.10 22.14 -10.47
CA GLY A 10 28.92 21.88 -11.30
C GLY A 10 28.63 20.38 -11.53
N VAL A 11 29.59 19.50 -11.29
CA VAL A 11 29.49 18.06 -11.65
C VAL A 11 28.91 17.22 -10.50
N VAL A 12 29.00 17.68 -9.25
CA VAL A 12 28.46 16.94 -8.08
C VAL A 12 26.94 17.08 -7.95
N ALA A 13 26.33 18.08 -8.58
CA ALA A 13 24.90 18.36 -8.48
C ALA A 13 24.02 17.61 -9.50
N LEU A 14 24.61 16.83 -10.42
CA LEU A 14 23.89 16.19 -11.54
C LEU A 14 23.70 14.67 -11.39
N PHE A 15 24.17 14.08 -10.29
CA PHE A 15 24.07 12.63 -10.02
C PHE A 15 23.15 12.25 -8.85
N SER A 16 22.33 13.18 -8.34
CA SER A 16 21.10 12.84 -7.61
C SER A 16 20.07 12.31 -8.61
N THR A 17 20.43 11.17 -9.22
CA THR A 17 19.55 10.32 -9.99
C THR A 17 18.31 10.08 -9.14
N THR A 18 17.20 10.46 -9.73
CA THR A 18 15.85 10.18 -9.28
C THR A 18 15.73 8.69 -9.02
N SER A 19 15.95 8.28 -7.77
CA SER A 19 15.57 6.96 -7.27
C SER A 19 14.04 6.94 -7.23
N CYS A 20 13.45 6.77 -8.41
CA CYS A 20 12.03 6.58 -8.59
C CYS A 20 11.77 5.14 -8.17
N TYR A 21 11.58 4.92 -6.86
CA TYR A 21 11.19 3.63 -6.33
C TYR A 21 9.80 3.32 -6.90
N LYS A 22 9.74 2.50 -7.96
CA LYS A 22 8.46 2.05 -8.53
C LYS A 22 7.80 1.18 -7.47
N LYS A 23 6.68 1.67 -6.90
CA LYS A 23 5.82 0.84 -6.07
C LYS A 23 5.42 -0.40 -6.88
N LYS A 24 5.61 -1.58 -6.31
CA LYS A 24 5.28 -2.84 -6.97
C LYS A 24 3.75 -2.97 -6.98
N THR A 25 3.14 -2.58 -8.09
CA THR A 25 1.71 -2.76 -8.36
C THR A 25 1.47 -4.20 -8.82
N VAL A 26 0.41 -4.81 -8.31
CA VAL A 26 -0.08 -6.08 -8.83
C VAL A 26 -1.00 -5.79 -10.01
N GLU A 27 -0.70 -6.40 -11.16
CA GLU A 27 -1.44 -6.21 -12.41
C GLU A 27 -2.83 -6.86 -12.34
N GLY A 28 -3.84 -6.18 -12.88
CA GLY A 28 -5.21 -6.66 -12.96
C GLY A 28 -6.03 -6.57 -11.65
N PHE A 29 -7.31 -6.91 -11.76
CA PHE A 29 -8.23 -7.01 -10.62
C PHE A 29 -8.15 -8.40 -10.00
N HIS A 30 -7.97 -8.45 -8.68
CA HIS A 30 -7.91 -9.69 -7.90
C HIS A 30 -9.12 -9.79 -6.98
N PRO A 31 -9.79 -10.94 -6.89
CA PRO A 31 -10.85 -11.15 -5.91
C PRO A 31 -10.26 -11.04 -4.50
N ALA A 32 -10.97 -10.36 -3.63
CA ALA A 32 -10.54 -10.15 -2.27
C ALA A 32 -11.73 -10.00 -1.31
N VAL A 33 -11.45 -10.29 -0.04
CA VAL A 33 -12.42 -10.25 1.04
C VAL A 33 -11.86 -9.41 2.16
N ILE A 34 -12.53 -8.31 2.48
CA ILE A 34 -12.23 -7.54 3.67
C ILE A 34 -12.94 -8.21 4.85
N THR A 35 -12.19 -8.61 5.86
CA THR A 35 -12.70 -9.42 6.98
C THR A 35 -12.91 -8.60 8.25
N GLY A 36 -12.42 -7.37 8.32
CA GLY A 36 -12.62 -6.48 9.46
C GLY A 36 -11.52 -5.45 9.61
N PHE A 37 -11.50 -4.76 10.74
CA PHE A 37 -10.41 -3.85 11.12
C PHE A 37 -9.21 -4.61 11.70
N ASP A 38 -7.99 -4.17 11.42
CA ASP A 38 -6.77 -4.71 12.01
C ASP A 38 -6.35 -3.92 13.26
N ALA A 39 -6.84 -4.35 14.43
CA ALA A 39 -6.51 -3.70 15.70
C ALA A 39 -5.02 -3.83 16.09
N ARG A 40 -4.30 -4.82 15.54
CA ARG A 40 -2.88 -5.07 15.89
C ARG A 40 -1.97 -3.97 15.33
N GLU A 41 -2.34 -3.48 14.16
CA GLU A 41 -1.61 -2.45 13.43
C GLU A 41 -2.07 -1.04 13.79
N CYS A 42 -2.83 -0.85 14.88
CA CYS A 42 -3.35 0.47 15.27
C CYS A 42 -2.24 1.53 15.46
N ALA A 43 -1.06 1.14 15.95
CA ALA A 43 0.10 2.03 16.09
C ALA A 43 0.67 2.50 14.74
N CYS A 44 0.31 1.80 13.66
CA CYS A 44 0.77 1.98 12.29
C CYS A 44 -0.24 2.67 11.38
N CYS A 45 -1.29 3.25 11.97
CA CYS A 45 -2.50 3.66 11.26
C CYS A 45 -3.08 2.47 10.47
N GLY A 46 -3.11 1.30 11.11
CA GLY A 46 -3.66 0.05 10.62
C GLY A 46 -5.09 0.24 10.13
N GLY A 47 -5.35 -0.30 8.94
CA GLY A 47 -6.66 -0.28 8.32
C GLY A 47 -7.28 -1.67 8.30
N LEU A 48 -8.04 -1.92 7.24
CA LEU A 48 -8.84 -3.13 7.12
C LEU A 48 -7.98 -4.35 6.77
N LEU A 49 -8.29 -5.51 7.36
CA LEU A 49 -7.74 -6.81 6.99
C LEU A 49 -8.38 -7.28 5.69
N ILE A 50 -7.56 -7.67 4.73
CA ILE A 50 -7.98 -8.16 3.42
C ILE A 50 -7.31 -9.48 3.09
N ASN A 51 -8.08 -10.41 2.53
CA ASN A 51 -7.66 -11.73 2.12
C ASN A 51 -7.88 -11.95 0.62
N PHE A 52 -6.91 -12.53 -0.09
CA PHE A 52 -6.97 -12.75 -1.55
C PHE A 52 -7.39 -14.17 -1.96
N GLN A 53 -7.56 -15.08 -0.99
CA GLN A 53 -7.92 -16.48 -1.21
C GLN A 53 -9.40 -16.77 -0.90
N ASN A 54 -10.21 -15.72 -0.78
CA ASN A 54 -11.62 -15.81 -0.43
C ASN A 54 -11.89 -16.46 0.94
N HIS A 55 -10.92 -16.40 1.85
CA HIS A 55 -11.10 -16.85 3.23
C HIS A 55 -11.74 -15.74 4.07
N VAL A 56 -12.77 -16.10 4.83
CA VAL A 56 -13.48 -15.18 5.73
C VAL A 56 -12.79 -15.04 7.09
N ASN A 57 -11.92 -15.99 7.43
CA ASN A 57 -11.06 -15.91 8.61
C ASN A 57 -9.86 -15.03 8.29
N SER A 58 -9.69 -13.95 9.07
CA SER A 58 -8.72 -12.88 8.83
C SER A 58 -7.26 -13.33 8.74
N PHE A 59 -6.91 -14.51 9.28
CA PHE A 59 -5.53 -14.99 9.36
C PHE A 59 -5.28 -16.30 8.61
N ASP A 60 -6.30 -16.85 7.96
CA ASP A 60 -6.15 -18.05 7.15
C ASP A 60 -5.76 -17.63 5.72
N GLY A 61 -4.58 -18.03 5.24
CA GLY A 61 -4.14 -17.76 3.87
C GLY A 61 -3.38 -16.45 3.67
N GLU A 62 -3.39 -15.90 2.45
CA GLU A 62 -2.68 -14.66 2.11
C GLU A 62 -3.49 -13.43 2.53
N TYR A 63 -3.21 -12.91 3.74
CA TYR A 63 -3.81 -11.68 4.26
C TYR A 63 -2.83 -10.50 4.24
N ARG A 64 -3.37 -9.30 4.05
CA ARG A 64 -2.67 -8.01 4.10
C ARG A 64 -3.46 -7.00 4.92
N THR A 65 -2.83 -5.90 5.27
CA THR A 65 -3.49 -4.75 5.90
C THR A 65 -3.63 -3.62 4.89
N ILE A 66 -4.85 -3.10 4.73
CA ILE A 66 -5.13 -1.98 3.82
C ILE A 66 -4.66 -0.68 4.47
N SER A 67 -3.96 0.15 3.71
CA SER A 67 -3.42 1.44 4.16
C SER A 67 -4.29 2.66 3.81
N ASN A 68 -5.33 2.46 2.99
CA ASN A 68 -6.35 3.45 2.65
C ASN A 68 -7.27 3.75 3.83
N ASP A 69 -7.96 4.89 3.78
CA ASP A 69 -9.04 5.20 4.72
C ASP A 69 -10.24 4.26 4.45
N PRO A 70 -10.76 3.52 5.46
CA PRO A 70 -11.98 2.72 5.33
C PRO A 70 -13.16 3.46 4.68
N ALA A 71 -13.27 4.78 4.91
CA ALA A 71 -14.31 5.61 4.32
C ALA A 71 -14.24 5.68 2.78
N GLU A 72 -13.06 5.51 2.17
CA GLU A 72 -12.90 5.42 0.70
C GLU A 72 -13.70 4.26 0.10
N PHE A 73 -13.96 3.23 0.91
CA PHE A 73 -14.74 2.05 0.53
C PHE A 73 -16.16 2.11 1.08
N GLY A 74 -16.59 3.21 1.69
CA GLY A 74 -17.86 3.29 2.42
C GLY A 74 -17.95 2.33 3.60
N ILE A 75 -16.80 1.96 4.18
CA ILE A 75 -16.72 1.11 5.37
C ILE A 75 -16.69 2.02 6.59
N THR A 76 -17.59 1.72 7.52
CA THR A 76 -17.82 2.41 8.79
C THR A 76 -17.76 1.41 9.95
N ASP A 77 -17.79 1.90 11.17
CA ASP A 77 -17.85 1.07 12.39
C ASP A 77 -19.09 0.15 12.46
N SER A 78 -20.13 0.46 11.68
CA SER A 78 -21.37 -0.34 11.57
C SER A 78 -21.39 -1.32 10.40
N THR A 79 -20.32 -1.36 9.60
CA THR A 79 -20.25 -2.24 8.43
C THR A 79 -20.21 -3.70 8.84
N ALA A 80 -21.08 -4.51 8.24
CA ALA A 80 -21.02 -5.96 8.38
C ALA A 80 -19.89 -6.54 7.53
N PHE A 81 -19.04 -7.36 8.14
CA PHE A 81 -18.00 -8.13 7.47
C PHE A 81 -18.46 -9.59 7.33
N PRO A 82 -18.00 -10.33 6.29
CA PRO A 82 -17.02 -9.95 5.29
C PRO A 82 -17.57 -9.07 4.15
N VAL A 83 -16.73 -8.19 3.60
CA VAL A 83 -17.03 -7.39 2.41
C VAL A 83 -16.24 -7.94 1.22
N TYR A 84 -16.95 -8.44 0.21
CA TYR A 84 -16.35 -8.98 -1.02
C TYR A 84 -16.13 -7.86 -2.04
N MET A 85 -14.98 -7.88 -2.72
CA MET A 85 -14.68 -6.95 -3.80
C MET A 85 -13.58 -7.49 -4.71
N LYS A 86 -13.38 -6.84 -5.85
CA LYS A 86 -12.18 -7.03 -6.68
C LYS A 86 -11.31 -5.80 -6.58
N VAL A 87 -10.01 -5.98 -6.40
CA VAL A 87 -9.08 -4.87 -6.16
C VAL A 87 -7.85 -4.93 -7.05
N ARG A 88 -7.33 -3.76 -7.42
CA ARG A 88 -5.96 -3.58 -7.92
C ARG A 88 -5.18 -2.87 -6.83
N TYR A 89 -4.03 -3.40 -6.43
CA TYR A 89 -3.29 -2.89 -5.28
C TYR A 89 -1.79 -2.81 -5.54
N ALA A 90 -1.12 -1.96 -4.76
CA ALA A 90 0.33 -1.91 -4.69
C ALA A 90 0.80 -2.29 -3.28
N ILE A 91 1.93 -2.98 -3.19
CA ILE A 91 2.56 -3.25 -1.90
C ILE A 91 3.12 -1.94 -1.35
N ASP A 92 2.78 -1.64 -0.09
CA ASP A 92 3.33 -0.50 0.63
C ASP A 92 4.45 -0.99 1.55
N THR A 93 5.69 -0.90 1.05
CA THR A 93 6.89 -1.28 1.80
C THR A 93 7.36 -0.21 2.78
N THR A 94 6.68 0.94 2.83
CA THR A 94 7.08 2.10 3.64
C THR A 94 6.29 2.22 4.94
N LYS A 95 5.16 1.53 5.05
CA LYS A 95 4.36 1.44 6.28
C LYS A 95 4.69 0.17 7.06
N CYS A 96 5.10 0.38 8.32
CA CYS A 96 5.21 -0.62 9.39
C CYS A 96 5.66 -2.02 8.94
N ASP A 97 6.87 -2.07 8.41
CA ASP A 97 7.67 -3.28 8.18
C ASP A 97 7.00 -4.41 7.37
N GLY A 98 5.99 -4.09 6.55
CA GLY A 98 5.87 -4.73 5.23
C GLY A 98 4.66 -5.61 4.97
N ASN A 99 3.58 -5.54 5.77
CA ASN A 99 2.32 -6.22 5.42
C ASN A 99 1.20 -5.31 4.90
N PHE A 100 1.55 -4.08 4.52
CA PHE A 100 0.60 -3.10 4.03
C PHE A 100 0.45 -3.14 2.51
N ILE A 101 -0.77 -2.88 2.07
CA ILE A 101 -1.08 -2.62 0.67
C ILE A 101 -1.87 -1.31 0.54
N LYS A 102 -1.74 -0.67 -0.61
CA LYS A 102 -2.61 0.43 -1.02
C LYS A 102 -3.50 -0.05 -2.15
N ILE A 103 -4.81 0.00 -1.94
CA ILE A 103 -5.80 -0.23 -2.99
C ILE A 103 -5.77 1.00 -3.91
N LEU A 104 -5.56 0.73 -5.20
CA LEU A 104 -5.48 1.75 -6.25
C LEU A 104 -6.83 1.91 -6.95
N GLU A 105 -7.50 0.79 -7.20
CA GLU A 105 -8.83 0.71 -7.81
C GLU A 105 -9.59 -0.49 -7.22
N PHE A 106 -10.92 -0.40 -7.15
CA PHE A 106 -11.77 -1.48 -6.65
C PHE A 106 -13.11 -1.55 -7.38
N GLN A 107 -13.74 -2.73 -7.33
CA GLN A 107 -15.09 -3.01 -7.82
C GLN A 107 -15.83 -3.80 -6.73
N LYS A 108 -17.00 -3.29 -6.31
CA LYS A 108 -17.88 -3.98 -5.35
C LYS A 108 -18.83 -4.92 -6.08
#